data_AF-A0A484CKI7-F1
#
_entry.id   AF-A0A484CKI7-F1
#
_cell.length_a   1.000
_cell.length_b   1.000
_cell.length_c   1.000
_cell.angle_alpha   90.00
_cell.angle_beta   90.00
_cell.angle_gamma   90.00
#
_symmetry.space_group_name_H-M   'P 1'
#
loop_
_entity.id
_entity.type
_entity.pdbx_description
1 polymer ?
#
loop_
_entity_poly.entity_id
_entity_poly.type
_entity_poly.pdbx_seq_one_letter_code
_entity_poly.pdbx_strand_id
1 'polypeptide(L)'
;MSDKERLLNTLKDLSDEEFKEFKWFLQQPEILVGFPAIPKNQLEKADRLDTVDKIIQTFSRQSVEVVKLVLKKINRNDLVEKLSSINTGAQGESPSKPTNLVPSSPVDKAQNTNTSSKYDNITCKVKIHSGSPAVYQLIPKKENIESLTRMTLGEKNPNKKNKTILLVGETGTGKSTLINALVNYAMGVEWEDDVWFQIVEEEKRSQSESQTSDVIVYEIFGFEDKTLPYSLTIIDTPGYGDTRGQNHDDIVSQRLLDLFQSKDGVHEINAVGLVLKASENRLNDRLRYIFDSVVYPFGKDMEKNIVALITHSNGRTPKNPLQAVEAAMIKCARNEKNQPVHFLFNNRQDEGRTEDIKDLKRADATTTEGMIQFTKFLEKTAPQNMEETMDVLTERTILTTCIQNLQEKI
;
A
#
# COMPACT_ATOMS: atom_id res chain seq x y z
N MET A 1 -35.18 -8.61 -6.01
CA MET A 1 -35.47 -7.88 -4.75
C MET A 1 -34.41 -6.80 -4.60
N SER A 2 -34.82 -5.54 -4.43
CA SER A 2 -33.88 -4.42 -4.31
C SER A 2 -33.09 -4.50 -2.99
N ASP A 3 -31.88 -3.92 -2.94
CA ASP A 3 -31.10 -3.89 -1.69
C ASP A 3 -31.84 -3.16 -0.57
N LYS A 4 -32.68 -2.17 -0.90
CA LYS A 4 -33.59 -1.52 0.05
C LYS A 4 -34.59 -2.48 0.68
N GLU A 5 -35.27 -3.30 -0.11
CA GLU A 5 -36.22 -4.28 0.41
C GLU A 5 -35.52 -5.38 1.21
N ARG A 6 -34.34 -5.82 0.75
CA ARG A 6 -33.54 -6.86 1.44
C ARG A 6 -33.13 -6.40 2.83
N LEU A 7 -32.54 -5.21 2.92
CA LEU A 7 -32.13 -4.63 4.19
C LEU A 7 -33.32 -4.42 5.11
N LEU A 8 -34.43 -3.85 4.59
CA LEU A 8 -35.63 -3.67 5.40
C LEU A 8 -36.16 -4.98 5.99
N ASN A 9 -36.20 -6.05 5.20
CA ASN A 9 -36.64 -7.35 5.70
C ASN A 9 -35.69 -7.90 6.75
N THR A 10 -34.38 -7.71 6.61
CA THR A 10 -33.41 -8.09 7.64
C THR A 10 -33.60 -7.29 8.93
N LEU A 11 -33.81 -5.97 8.84
CA LEU A 11 -34.02 -5.14 10.04
C LEU A 11 -35.37 -5.41 10.74
N LYS A 12 -36.37 -5.95 10.02
CA LYS A 12 -37.63 -6.42 10.62
C LYS A 12 -37.47 -7.69 11.46
N ASP A 13 -36.44 -8.49 11.18
CA ASP A 13 -36.13 -9.71 11.94
C ASP A 13 -35.31 -9.42 13.23
N LEU A 14 -34.99 -8.16 13.50
CA LEU A 14 -34.39 -7.69 14.76
C LEU A 14 -35.49 -7.34 15.78
N SER A 15 -35.31 -7.74 17.04
CA SER A 15 -36.13 -7.21 18.14
C SER A 15 -35.93 -5.71 18.33
N ASP A 16 -36.76 -5.05 19.14
CA ASP A 16 -36.60 -3.60 19.36
C ASP A 16 -35.32 -3.28 20.15
N GLU A 17 -34.91 -4.14 21.09
CA GLU A 17 -33.64 -4.04 21.80
C GLU A 17 -32.44 -4.22 20.85
N GLU A 18 -32.45 -5.26 20.01
CA GLU A 18 -31.39 -5.52 19.02
C GLU A 18 -31.31 -4.39 17.99
N PHE A 19 -32.45 -3.85 17.58
CA PHE A 19 -32.50 -2.73 16.65
C PHE A 19 -31.95 -1.44 17.29
N LYS A 20 -32.17 -1.23 18.58
CA LYS A 20 -31.58 -0.11 19.33
C LYS A 20 -30.04 -0.24 19.37
N GLU A 21 -29.52 -1.42 19.65
CA GLU A 21 -28.08 -1.69 19.63
C GLU A 21 -27.49 -1.54 18.23
N PHE A 22 -28.18 -2.05 17.22
CA PHE A 22 -27.81 -1.90 15.81
C PHE A 22 -27.63 -0.42 15.43
N LYS A 23 -28.59 0.44 15.79
CA LYS A 23 -28.48 1.90 15.58
C LYS A 23 -27.34 2.52 16.36
N TRP A 24 -27.02 2.01 17.55
CA TRP A 24 -25.90 2.52 18.35
C TRP A 24 -24.55 2.23 17.68
N PHE A 25 -24.37 1.03 17.15
CA PHE A 25 -23.15 0.64 16.42
C PHE A 25 -22.96 1.39 15.11
N LEU A 26 -24.04 1.76 14.41
CA LEU A 26 -23.97 2.63 13.23
C LEU A 26 -23.42 4.04 13.51
N GLN A 27 -23.35 4.43 14.78
CA GLN A 27 -22.81 5.72 15.22
C GLN A 27 -21.33 5.65 15.62
N GLN A 28 -20.74 4.45 15.68
CA GLN A 28 -19.38 4.25 16.21
C GLN A 28 -18.34 4.21 15.07
N PRO A 29 -17.48 5.22 14.92
CA PRO A 29 -16.46 5.26 13.86
C PRO A 29 -15.38 4.17 14.03
N GLU A 30 -15.11 3.72 15.24
CA GLU A 30 -14.15 2.64 15.55
C GLU A 30 -14.67 1.26 15.13
N ILE A 31 -16.00 1.12 15.02
CA ILE A 31 -16.65 -0.12 14.59
C ILE A 31 -16.82 -0.11 13.08
N LEU A 32 -17.22 1.02 12.52
CA LEU A 32 -17.35 1.27 11.09
C LEU A 32 -16.02 1.64 10.44
N VAL A 33 -14.93 0.92 10.74
CA VAL A 33 -13.59 1.23 10.21
C VAL A 33 -13.63 1.28 8.68
N GLY A 34 -13.31 2.45 8.11
CA GLY A 34 -13.37 2.69 6.66
C GLY A 34 -14.73 3.16 6.13
N PHE A 35 -15.74 3.37 6.99
CA PHE A 35 -17.05 3.92 6.62
C PHE A 35 -17.42 5.11 7.51
N PRO A 36 -18.11 6.13 6.98
CA PRO A 36 -18.56 7.27 7.78
C PRO A 36 -19.63 6.85 8.80
N ALA A 37 -19.43 7.16 10.09
CA ALA A 37 -20.46 6.93 11.10
C ALA A 37 -21.71 7.77 10.83
N ILE A 38 -22.90 7.20 11.02
CA ILE A 38 -24.15 7.94 10.89
C ILE A 38 -24.35 8.75 12.17
N PRO A 39 -24.49 10.08 12.10
CA PRO A 39 -24.65 10.90 13.30
C PRO A 39 -25.88 10.53 14.14
N LYS A 40 -25.74 10.56 15.47
CA LYS A 40 -26.79 10.20 16.43
C LYS A 40 -28.12 10.90 16.16
N ASN A 41 -28.09 12.18 15.82
CA ASN A 41 -29.30 12.98 15.55
C ASN A 41 -30.13 12.47 14.36
N GLN A 42 -29.53 11.66 13.46
CA GLN A 42 -30.22 11.05 12.32
C GLN A 42 -30.84 9.68 12.64
N LEU A 43 -30.39 9.00 13.71
CA LEU A 43 -30.81 7.65 14.07
C LEU A 43 -31.63 7.57 15.36
N GLU A 44 -31.56 8.57 16.24
CA GLU A 44 -32.17 8.52 17.57
C GLU A 44 -33.69 8.25 17.52
N LYS A 45 -34.41 8.90 16.59
CA LYS A 45 -35.87 8.72 16.38
C LYS A 45 -36.23 7.93 15.11
N ALA A 46 -35.24 7.50 14.34
CA ALA A 46 -35.46 6.79 13.08
C ALA A 46 -36.10 5.41 13.34
N ASP A 47 -37.14 5.09 12.58
CA ASP A 47 -37.70 3.75 12.52
C ASP A 47 -36.87 2.83 11.58
N ARG A 48 -37.32 1.59 11.37
CA ARG A 48 -36.60 0.61 10.53
C ARG A 48 -36.52 1.05 9.06
N LEU A 49 -37.55 1.73 8.53
CA LEU A 49 -37.56 2.25 7.15
C LEU A 49 -36.62 3.44 7.02
N ASP A 50 -36.73 4.41 7.92
CA ASP A 50 -35.85 5.58 7.97
C ASP A 50 -34.38 5.17 8.10
N THR A 51 -34.10 4.19 8.95
CA THR A 51 -32.75 3.67 9.18
C THR A 51 -32.19 3.02 7.91
N VAL A 52 -32.99 2.26 7.16
CA VAL A 52 -32.57 1.70 5.86
C VAL A 52 -32.27 2.81 4.86
N ASP A 53 -33.11 3.84 4.79
CA ASP A 53 -32.87 4.96 3.89
C ASP A 53 -31.61 5.74 4.26
N LYS A 54 -31.33 5.91 5.55
CA LYS A 54 -30.07 6.49 6.02
C LYS A 54 -28.86 5.64 5.70
N ILE A 55 -28.96 4.32 5.83
CA ILE A 55 -27.89 3.38 5.47
C ILE A 55 -27.62 3.41 3.94
N ILE A 56 -28.65 3.47 3.11
CA ILE A 56 -28.50 3.53 1.65
C ILE A 56 -27.95 4.88 1.22
N GLN A 57 -28.46 5.97 1.79
CA GLN A 57 -27.96 7.31 1.52
C GLN A 57 -26.48 7.45 1.91
N THR A 58 -26.09 6.88 3.06
CA THR A 58 -24.73 7.05 3.59
C THR A 58 -23.71 6.11 2.95
N PHE A 59 -24.08 4.85 2.70
CA PHE A 59 -23.13 3.81 2.27
C PHE A 59 -23.34 3.34 0.82
N SER A 60 -24.41 3.78 0.16
CA SER A 60 -24.70 3.50 -1.26
C SER A 60 -24.59 2.00 -1.61
N ARG A 61 -23.57 1.59 -2.35
CA ARG A 61 -23.38 0.19 -2.78
C ARG A 61 -22.83 -0.71 -1.65
N GLN A 62 -22.35 -0.13 -0.55
CA GLN A 62 -21.77 -0.84 0.58
C GLN A 62 -22.76 -1.06 1.73
N SER A 63 -24.01 -0.64 1.57
CA SER A 63 -25.06 -0.74 2.59
C SER A 63 -25.25 -2.16 3.13
N VAL A 64 -25.17 -3.17 2.27
CA VAL A 64 -25.28 -4.58 2.67
C VAL A 64 -24.09 -5.03 3.53
N GLU A 65 -22.87 -4.62 3.18
CA GLU A 65 -21.67 -5.01 3.92
C GLU A 65 -21.58 -4.30 5.27
N VAL A 66 -21.95 -3.02 5.35
CA VAL A 66 -22.06 -2.30 6.62
C VAL A 66 -23.11 -2.95 7.53
N VAL A 67 -24.28 -3.31 6.98
CA VAL A 67 -25.32 -4.01 7.75
C VAL A 67 -24.80 -5.36 8.25
N LYS A 68 -24.10 -6.15 7.42
CA LYS A 68 -23.48 -7.41 7.87
C LYS A 68 -22.45 -7.20 8.99
N LEU A 69 -21.61 -6.18 8.87
CA LEU A 69 -20.61 -5.84 9.89
C LEU A 69 -21.28 -5.54 11.24
N VAL A 70 -22.33 -4.71 11.24
CA VAL A 70 -23.05 -4.35 12.46
C VAL A 70 -23.85 -5.53 13.01
N LEU A 71 -24.46 -6.36 12.16
CA LEU A 71 -25.15 -7.59 12.59
C LEU A 71 -24.21 -8.56 13.31
N LYS A 72 -22.95 -8.70 12.84
CA LYS A 72 -21.93 -9.48 13.55
C LYS A 72 -21.63 -8.91 14.94
N LYS A 73 -21.66 -7.59 15.12
CA LYS A 73 -21.39 -6.94 16.42
C LYS A 73 -22.51 -7.15 17.44
N ILE A 74 -23.76 -7.27 16.98
CA ILE A 74 -24.90 -7.64 17.82
C ILE A 74 -25.14 -9.16 17.84
N ASN A 75 -24.18 -9.96 17.38
CA ASN A 75 -24.22 -11.43 17.37
C ASN A 75 -25.38 -12.06 16.57
N ARG A 76 -25.98 -11.34 15.61
CA ARG A 76 -27.02 -11.84 14.69
C ARG A 76 -26.43 -12.45 13.42
N ASN A 77 -25.57 -13.46 13.60
CA ASN A 77 -24.90 -14.15 12.49
C ASN A 77 -25.88 -14.92 11.58
N ASP A 78 -27.02 -15.35 12.12
CA ASP A 78 -28.14 -15.93 11.37
C ASP A 78 -28.64 -15.00 10.26
N LEU A 79 -28.74 -13.70 10.56
CA LEU A 79 -29.18 -12.69 9.59
C LEU A 79 -28.08 -12.33 8.58
N VAL A 80 -26.82 -12.45 8.96
CA VAL A 80 -25.66 -12.28 8.05
C VAL A 80 -25.65 -13.38 6.99
N GLU A 81 -25.91 -14.63 7.39
CA GLU A 81 -26.02 -15.77 6.49
C GLU A 81 -27.24 -15.65 5.58
N LYS A 82 -28.40 -15.24 6.13
CA LYS A 82 -29.62 -14.96 5.35
C LYS A 82 -29.40 -13.86 4.31
N LEU A 83 -28.68 -12.78 4.66
CA LEU A 83 -28.33 -11.72 3.71
C LEU A 83 -27.38 -12.19 2.58
N SER A 84 -26.53 -13.18 2.88
CA SER A 84 -25.51 -13.70 1.96
C SER A 84 -26.03 -14.80 1.01
N SER A 85 -26.97 -15.63 1.48
CA SER A 85 -27.54 -16.77 0.74
C SER A 85 -28.57 -16.39 -0.32
N ILE A 86 -29.06 -15.14 -0.33
CA ILE A 86 -30.03 -14.64 -1.31
C ILE A 86 -29.40 -14.43 -2.71
N ASN A 87 -28.08 -14.57 -2.88
CA ASN A 87 -27.40 -14.43 -4.18
C ASN A 87 -27.39 -15.71 -5.05
N THR A 88 -28.00 -16.81 -4.61
CA THR A 88 -28.12 -18.05 -5.40
C THR A 88 -29.57 -18.53 -5.42
N GLY A 89 -30.33 -18.01 -6.38
CA GLY A 89 -31.73 -18.38 -6.57
C GLY A 89 -32.30 -17.84 -7.88
N ALA A 90 -31.69 -18.20 -9.01
CA ALA A 90 -32.30 -18.05 -10.32
C ALA A 90 -31.82 -19.15 -11.28
N GLN A 91 -32.48 -20.31 -11.25
CA GLN A 91 -32.66 -21.12 -12.45
C GLN A 91 -34.11 -21.58 -12.50
N GLY A 92 -34.73 -21.41 -13.67
CA GLY A 92 -36.00 -22.02 -14.01
C GLY A 92 -36.88 -21.10 -14.85
N GLU A 93 -36.88 -21.36 -16.16
CA GLU A 93 -37.98 -21.10 -17.12
C GLU A 93 -38.02 -19.75 -17.88
N SER A 94 -37.63 -19.83 -19.15
CA SER A 94 -38.32 -19.15 -20.27
C SER A 94 -39.49 -20.05 -20.74
N PRO A 95 -40.48 -19.62 -21.58
CA PRO A 95 -40.50 -18.45 -22.47
C PRO A 95 -41.84 -17.68 -22.60
N SER A 96 -41.82 -16.45 -23.16
CA SER A 96 -42.73 -16.01 -24.26
C SER A 96 -42.53 -14.54 -24.67
N LYS A 97 -42.66 -14.29 -26.00
CA LYS A 97 -42.64 -13.02 -26.76
C LYS A 97 -43.94 -12.19 -26.56
N PRO A 98 -43.99 -10.86 -26.84
CA PRO A 98 -44.23 -10.28 -28.20
C PRO A 98 -43.42 -8.98 -28.50
N THR A 99 -42.74 -8.83 -29.66
CA THR A 99 -43.11 -8.17 -30.96
C THR A 99 -43.30 -6.64 -31.00
N ASN A 100 -42.50 -6.00 -31.90
CA ASN A 100 -42.75 -4.82 -32.77
C ASN A 100 -42.78 -3.39 -32.16
N LEU A 101 -42.36 -2.27 -32.79
CA LEU A 101 -41.72 -1.90 -34.08
C LEU A 101 -41.30 -0.39 -34.00
N VAL A 102 -40.12 -0.05 -34.56
CA VAL A 102 -39.80 1.15 -35.42
C VAL A 102 -39.38 2.52 -34.80
N PRO A 103 -38.52 3.31 -35.53
CA PRO A 103 -37.43 4.14 -34.98
C PRO A 103 -37.43 5.64 -35.38
N SER A 104 -36.45 6.39 -34.85
CA SER A 104 -35.79 7.61 -35.40
C SER A 104 -34.95 8.22 -34.26
N SER A 105 -33.88 9.02 -34.37
CA SER A 105 -32.91 9.52 -35.36
C SER A 105 -31.82 10.29 -34.55
N PRO A 106 -30.69 10.74 -35.12
CA PRO A 106 -29.38 10.78 -34.44
C PRO A 106 -28.91 12.18 -33.97
N VAL A 107 -27.65 12.24 -33.49
CA VAL A 107 -26.77 13.41 -33.17
C VAL A 107 -26.73 13.71 -31.66
N ASP A 108 -25.62 13.62 -30.92
CA ASP A 108 -24.30 14.26 -31.11
C ASP A 108 -23.10 13.45 -30.57
N LYS A 109 -21.94 13.71 -31.20
CA LYS A 109 -20.62 13.14 -30.88
C LYS A 109 -20.06 13.73 -29.58
N ALA A 110 -20.00 12.93 -28.53
CA ALA A 110 -18.95 13.03 -27.52
C ALA A 110 -17.99 11.86 -27.74
N GLN A 111 -16.71 12.16 -27.96
CA GLN A 111 -15.64 11.17 -27.98
C GLN A 111 -15.57 10.52 -26.59
N ASN A 112 -16.29 9.42 -26.44
CA ASN A 112 -16.14 8.51 -25.32
C ASN A 112 -14.87 7.71 -25.60
N THR A 113 -13.73 8.18 -25.09
CA THR A 113 -12.54 7.34 -24.98
C THR A 113 -12.87 6.25 -23.96
N ASN A 114 -13.39 5.13 -24.45
CA ASN A 114 -13.52 3.89 -23.69
C ASN A 114 -12.12 3.44 -23.22
N THR A 115 -11.69 3.88 -22.04
CA THR A 115 -10.54 3.30 -21.30
C THR A 115 -10.94 2.09 -20.44
N SER A 116 -12.17 1.59 -20.57
CA SER A 116 -12.71 0.47 -19.78
C SER A 116 -12.28 -0.91 -20.29
N SER A 117 -10.98 -1.27 -20.22
CA SER A 117 -10.64 -2.71 -20.27
C SER A 117 -9.30 -3.12 -19.65
N LYS A 118 -8.28 -2.24 -19.59
CA LYS A 118 -6.91 -2.67 -19.20
C LYS A 118 -6.80 -3.17 -17.75
N TYR A 119 -7.61 -2.61 -16.84
CA TYR A 119 -7.50 -2.84 -15.39
C TYR A 119 -8.77 -3.43 -14.75
N ASP A 120 -9.77 -3.81 -15.54
CA ASP A 120 -11.09 -4.23 -15.02
C ASP A 120 -11.04 -5.59 -14.31
N ASN A 121 -10.02 -6.39 -14.59
CA ASN A 121 -9.73 -7.65 -13.90
C ASN A 121 -9.19 -7.45 -12.47
N ILE A 122 -8.78 -6.24 -12.08
CA ILE A 122 -8.39 -5.92 -10.71
C ILE A 122 -9.66 -5.64 -9.90
N THR A 123 -10.15 -6.66 -9.20
CA THR A 123 -11.38 -6.60 -8.41
C THR A 123 -11.19 -5.94 -7.05
N CYS A 124 -9.97 -5.98 -6.49
CA CYS A 124 -9.63 -5.43 -5.18
C CYS A 124 -9.23 -3.94 -5.24
N LYS A 125 -10.12 -3.09 -5.76
CA LYS A 125 -9.90 -1.64 -5.83
C LYS A 125 -11.17 -0.82 -5.61
N VAL A 126 -11.02 0.37 -5.04
CA VAL A 126 -12.10 1.35 -4.86
C VAL A 126 -11.68 2.67 -5.48
N LYS A 127 -12.52 3.26 -6.34
CA LYS A 127 -12.26 4.60 -6.88
C LYS A 127 -12.41 5.62 -5.75
N ILE A 128 -11.38 6.42 -5.51
CA ILE A 128 -11.37 7.50 -4.50
C ILE A 128 -11.47 8.89 -5.13
N HIS A 129 -10.96 9.06 -6.36
CA HIS A 129 -11.03 10.33 -7.09
C HIS A 129 -11.37 10.07 -8.57
N SER A 130 -12.29 10.86 -9.13
CA SER A 130 -12.76 10.71 -10.51
C SER A 130 -12.15 11.71 -11.51
N GLY A 131 -11.16 12.50 -11.08
CA GLY A 131 -10.44 13.43 -11.96
C GLY A 131 -9.49 12.73 -12.93
N SER A 132 -8.56 13.50 -13.49
CA SER A 132 -7.51 13.04 -14.39
C SER A 132 -6.16 13.20 -13.67
N PRO A 133 -5.46 12.12 -13.26
CA PRO A 133 -5.88 10.73 -13.40
C PRO A 133 -7.00 10.34 -12.42
N ALA A 134 -7.75 9.29 -12.78
CA ALA A 134 -8.69 8.67 -11.86
C ALA A 134 -7.91 7.85 -10.83
N VAL A 135 -8.08 8.15 -9.55
CA VAL A 135 -7.32 7.51 -8.48
C VAL A 135 -8.13 6.39 -7.83
N TYR A 136 -7.50 5.23 -7.69
CA TYR A 136 -8.07 4.03 -7.09
C TYR A 136 -7.22 3.57 -5.89
N GLN A 137 -7.86 3.39 -4.74
CA GLN A 137 -7.27 2.69 -3.61
C GLN A 137 -7.31 1.19 -3.87
N LEU A 138 -6.16 0.52 -3.85
CA LEU A 138 -6.05 -0.93 -3.86
C LEU A 138 -6.34 -1.49 -2.47
N ILE A 139 -6.98 -2.65 -2.43
CA ILE A 139 -7.35 -3.36 -1.20
C ILE A 139 -6.59 -4.69 -1.16
N PRO A 140 -5.30 -4.68 -0.76
CA PRO A 140 -4.54 -5.91 -0.62
C PRO A 140 -5.10 -6.78 0.51
N LYS A 141 -4.87 -8.09 0.42
CA LYS A 141 -5.14 -9.02 1.52
C LYS A 141 -4.16 -8.69 2.65
N LYS A 142 -4.69 -8.32 3.82
CA LYS A 142 -3.90 -8.05 5.01
C LYS A 142 -3.73 -9.31 5.85
N GLU A 143 -2.49 -9.66 6.15
CA GLU A 143 -2.12 -10.75 7.05
C GLU A 143 -1.14 -10.23 8.11
N ASN A 144 -1.30 -10.69 9.35
CA ASN A 144 -0.34 -10.41 10.42
C ASN A 144 0.53 -11.66 10.59
N ILE A 145 1.82 -11.55 10.32
CA ILE A 145 2.78 -12.64 10.52
C ILE A 145 3.61 -12.25 11.74
N GLU A 146 3.28 -12.88 12.87
CA GLU A 146 3.82 -12.57 14.20
C GLU A 146 3.69 -11.07 14.55
N SER A 147 4.73 -10.37 14.16
CA SER A 147 5.27 -9.07 14.53
C SER A 147 4.98 -8.05 13.42
N LEU A 148 4.68 -8.53 12.21
CA LEU A 148 4.74 -7.80 10.95
C LEU A 148 3.39 -7.78 10.22
N THR A 149 3.15 -6.72 9.46
CA THR A 149 1.99 -6.64 8.56
C THR A 149 2.42 -6.99 7.14
N ARG A 150 1.72 -7.95 6.52
CA ARG A 150 1.85 -8.29 5.10
C ARG A 150 0.61 -7.85 4.34
N MET A 151 0.82 -7.22 3.20
CA MET A 151 -0.20 -6.67 2.31
C MET A 151 0.00 -7.27 0.92
N THR A 152 -0.80 -8.27 0.58
CA THR A 152 -0.65 -9.04 -0.67
C THR A 152 -1.68 -8.62 -1.71
N LEU A 153 -1.20 -8.24 -2.89
CA LEU A 153 -2.00 -7.95 -4.08
C LEU A 153 -1.80 -9.05 -5.12
N GLY A 154 -2.87 -9.69 -5.56
CA GLY A 154 -2.82 -10.79 -6.52
C GLY A 154 -2.44 -12.14 -5.90
N GLU A 155 -2.12 -13.11 -6.75
CA GLU A 155 -1.79 -14.49 -6.34
C GLU A 155 -0.38 -14.87 -6.77
N LYS A 156 0.41 -15.40 -5.83
CA LYS A 156 1.81 -15.78 -6.07
C LYS A 156 1.89 -16.93 -7.08
N ASN A 157 2.62 -16.71 -8.18
CA ASN A 157 3.00 -17.78 -9.10
C ASN A 157 4.37 -18.36 -8.69
N PRO A 158 4.46 -19.61 -8.20
CA PRO A 158 5.72 -20.19 -7.74
C PRO A 158 6.78 -20.37 -8.85
N ASN A 159 6.37 -20.30 -10.12
CA ASN A 159 7.28 -20.41 -11.26
C ASN A 159 7.85 -19.05 -11.70
N LYS A 160 7.30 -17.94 -11.20
CA LYS A 160 7.80 -16.61 -11.48
C LYS A 160 8.84 -16.23 -10.44
N LYS A 161 9.92 -15.59 -10.90
CA LYS A 161 10.92 -15.02 -9.99
C LYS A 161 10.27 -13.90 -9.18
N ASN A 162 10.77 -13.68 -7.98
CA ASN A 162 10.39 -12.57 -7.13
C ASN A 162 11.62 -11.70 -6.86
N LYS A 163 11.44 -10.37 -6.83
CA LYS A 163 12.49 -9.42 -6.49
C LYS A 163 12.10 -8.64 -5.24
N THR A 164 12.96 -8.68 -4.23
CA THR A 164 12.73 -8.03 -2.94
C THR A 164 13.50 -6.71 -2.85
N ILE A 165 12.81 -5.66 -2.42
CA ILE A 165 13.37 -4.32 -2.21
C ILE A 165 13.10 -3.91 -0.75
N LEU A 166 14.13 -3.56 0.00
CA LEU A 166 14.01 -2.93 1.32
C LEU A 166 14.15 -1.41 1.17
N LEU A 167 13.18 -0.63 1.64
CA LEU A 167 13.21 0.83 1.58
C LEU A 167 13.55 1.42 2.94
N VAL A 168 14.60 2.24 2.98
CA VAL A 168 15.06 2.93 4.20
C VAL A 168 15.24 4.42 3.91
N GLY A 169 14.66 5.29 4.73
CA GLY A 169 14.70 6.74 4.50
C GLY A 169 13.97 7.50 5.61
N GLU A 170 14.32 8.78 5.81
CA GLU A 170 13.67 9.63 6.83
C GLU A 170 12.16 9.76 6.60
N THR A 171 11.43 10.12 7.65
CA THR A 171 10.02 10.53 7.51
C THR A 171 9.87 11.63 6.47
N GLY A 172 8.86 11.50 5.60
CA GLY A 172 8.56 12.50 4.58
C GLY A 172 9.49 12.49 3.37
N THR A 173 10.46 11.57 3.27
CA THR A 173 11.32 11.40 2.07
C THR A 173 10.57 10.83 0.87
N GLY A 174 9.30 10.45 1.00
CA GLY A 174 8.48 9.97 -0.11
C GLY A 174 8.54 8.46 -0.36
N LYS A 175 8.87 7.65 0.66
CA LYS A 175 8.86 6.17 0.57
C LYS A 175 7.50 5.62 0.12
N SER A 176 6.41 6.03 0.77
CA SER A 176 5.05 5.60 0.45
C SER A 176 4.65 5.97 -0.99
N THR A 177 4.97 7.18 -1.43
CA THR A 177 4.75 7.61 -2.82
C THR A 177 5.57 6.77 -3.81
N LEU A 178 6.81 6.42 -3.47
CA LEU A 178 7.66 5.56 -4.29
C LEU A 178 7.12 4.13 -4.38
N ILE A 179 6.56 3.58 -3.29
CA ILE A 179 5.87 2.29 -3.29
C ILE A 179 4.69 2.33 -4.25
N ASN A 180 3.83 3.36 -4.17
CA ASN A 180 2.72 3.54 -5.11
C ASN A 180 3.23 3.60 -6.56
N ALA A 181 4.31 4.34 -6.84
CA ALA A 181 4.91 4.40 -8.16
C ALA A 181 5.46 3.04 -8.65
N LEU A 182 6.12 2.27 -7.79
CA LEU A 182 6.61 0.92 -8.11
C LEU A 182 5.45 -0.03 -8.45
N VAL A 183 4.35 0.04 -7.70
CA VAL A 183 3.15 -0.76 -7.96
C VAL A 183 2.51 -0.41 -9.29
N ASN A 184 2.31 0.88 -9.58
CA ASN A 184 1.78 1.32 -10.88
C ASN A 184 2.68 0.87 -12.03
N TYR A 185 4.00 1.01 -11.88
CA TYR A 185 4.96 0.56 -12.88
C TYR A 185 4.87 -0.96 -13.10
N ALA A 186 4.82 -1.76 -12.05
CA ALA A 186 4.67 -3.21 -12.15
C ALA A 186 3.36 -3.62 -12.84
N MET A 187 2.27 -2.92 -12.54
CA MET A 187 0.95 -3.14 -13.15
C MET A 187 0.86 -2.72 -14.63
N GLY A 188 1.86 -2.00 -15.14
CA GLY A 188 1.89 -1.52 -16.53
C GLY A 188 1.09 -0.24 -16.76
N VAL A 189 0.95 0.60 -15.73
CA VAL A 189 0.30 1.90 -15.84
C VAL A 189 1.18 2.87 -16.60
N GLU A 190 0.61 3.43 -17.66
CA GLU A 190 1.22 4.44 -18.49
C GLU A 190 0.52 5.79 -18.30
N TRP A 191 1.20 6.88 -18.62
CA TRP A 191 0.64 8.22 -18.51
C TRP A 191 -0.72 8.33 -19.22
N GLU A 192 -0.82 7.77 -20.43
CA GLU A 192 -2.00 7.79 -21.30
C GLU A 192 -3.21 7.04 -20.73
N ASP A 193 -3.00 6.10 -19.80
CA ASP A 193 -4.11 5.35 -19.20
C ASP A 193 -5.02 6.24 -18.32
N ASP A 194 -4.51 7.39 -17.88
CA ASP A 194 -5.22 8.37 -17.05
C ASP A 194 -5.80 7.78 -15.75
N VAL A 195 -5.07 6.83 -15.17
CA VAL A 195 -5.40 6.20 -13.88
C VAL A 195 -4.18 6.19 -12.96
N TRP A 196 -4.42 6.17 -11.66
CA TRP A 196 -3.40 5.99 -10.64
C TRP A 196 -3.90 5.04 -9.55
N PHE A 197 -3.07 4.09 -9.13
CA PHE A 197 -3.38 3.18 -8.03
C PHE A 197 -2.59 3.54 -6.78
N GLN A 198 -3.26 3.58 -5.63
CA GLN A 198 -2.64 3.76 -4.32
C GLN A 198 -2.76 2.46 -3.53
N ILE A 199 -1.64 1.88 -3.09
CA ILE A 199 -1.63 0.72 -2.19
C ILE A 199 -1.31 1.14 -0.76
N VAL A 200 -0.49 2.18 -0.60
CA VAL A 200 -0.18 2.78 0.70
C VAL A 200 -1.17 3.91 0.94
N GLU A 201 -1.96 3.80 2.01
CA GLU A 201 -2.83 4.88 2.46
C GLU A 201 -1.97 6.03 2.98
N GLU A 202 -2.11 7.21 2.40
CA GLU A 202 -1.50 8.42 2.96
C GLU A 202 -2.35 8.88 4.16
N GLU A 203 -1.97 8.43 5.36
CA GLU A 203 -2.59 8.94 6.58
C GLU A 203 -2.37 10.48 6.65
N LYS A 204 -3.41 11.22 7.01
CA LYS A 204 -3.32 12.68 7.21
C LYS A 204 -2.70 13.03 8.57
N ARG A 205 -1.54 12.45 8.91
CA ARG A 205 -0.75 12.94 10.08
C ARG A 205 0.15 14.09 9.67
N SER A 206 0.62 14.86 10.66
CA SER A 206 1.58 15.94 10.41
C SER A 206 2.84 15.43 9.69
N GLN A 207 3.47 16.25 8.84
CA GLN A 207 4.71 15.85 8.13
C GLN A 207 5.87 15.46 9.07
N SER A 208 5.76 15.81 10.36
CA SER A 208 6.71 15.48 11.42
C SER A 208 6.56 14.07 12.00
N GLU A 209 5.44 13.38 11.75
CA GLU A 209 5.18 12.03 12.27
C GLU A 209 5.29 10.99 11.14
N SER A 210 5.96 9.86 11.40
CA SER A 210 6.04 8.79 10.41
C SER A 210 4.66 8.19 10.17
N GLN A 211 4.19 8.29 8.92
CA GLN A 211 2.93 7.72 8.44
C GLN A 211 2.94 6.18 8.55
N THR A 212 4.11 5.55 8.38
CA THR A 212 4.29 4.12 8.64
C THR A 212 4.70 3.93 10.10
N SER A 213 3.89 3.21 10.90
CA SER A 213 4.15 2.98 12.34
C SER A 213 4.93 1.71 12.65
N ASP A 214 4.99 0.77 11.71
CA ASP A 214 5.65 -0.54 11.85
C ASP A 214 6.23 -0.98 10.49
N VAL A 215 6.99 -2.06 10.44
CA VAL A 215 7.50 -2.61 9.17
C VAL A 215 6.36 -3.30 8.42
N ILE A 216 6.16 -2.93 7.14
CA ILE A 216 5.09 -3.47 6.29
C ILE A 216 5.70 -4.12 5.04
N VAL A 217 5.27 -5.34 4.74
CA VAL A 217 5.68 -6.08 3.55
C VAL A 217 4.56 -6.02 2.51
N TYR A 218 4.82 -5.37 1.39
CA TYR A 218 3.94 -5.35 0.23
C TYR A 218 4.35 -6.42 -0.77
N GLU A 219 3.44 -7.33 -1.09
CA GLU A 219 3.66 -8.37 -2.10
C GLU A 219 2.79 -8.10 -3.31
N ILE A 220 3.40 -7.97 -4.49
CA ILE A 220 2.75 -7.60 -5.73
C ILE A 220 2.92 -8.74 -6.72
N PHE A 221 1.85 -9.52 -6.89
CA PHE A 221 1.79 -10.72 -7.72
C PHE A 221 0.77 -10.59 -8.85
N GLY A 222 0.90 -11.43 -9.88
CA GLY A 222 -0.07 -11.52 -10.97
C GLY A 222 0.04 -10.41 -12.02
N PHE A 223 1.09 -9.59 -11.92
CA PHE A 223 1.45 -8.56 -12.90
C PHE A 223 2.75 -8.88 -13.62
N GLU A 224 3.25 -10.10 -13.44
CA GLU A 224 4.38 -10.58 -14.22
C GLU A 224 3.99 -10.61 -15.71
N ASP A 225 4.91 -10.23 -16.60
CA ASP A 225 4.69 -10.08 -18.03
C ASP A 225 3.84 -8.85 -18.44
N LYS A 226 3.58 -7.92 -17.50
CA LYS A 226 3.24 -6.54 -17.83
C LYS A 226 4.52 -5.77 -18.13
N THR A 227 4.97 -4.92 -17.21
CA THR A 227 6.24 -4.21 -17.36
C THR A 227 7.43 -5.04 -16.87
N LEU A 228 7.20 -5.89 -15.87
CA LEU A 228 8.24 -6.65 -15.19
C LEU A 228 8.12 -8.15 -15.48
N PRO A 229 9.24 -8.87 -15.69
CA PRO A 229 9.23 -10.32 -15.88
C PRO A 229 9.20 -11.11 -14.54
N TYR A 230 9.01 -10.43 -13.42
CA TYR A 230 9.05 -10.97 -12.06
C TYR A 230 8.04 -10.27 -11.15
N SER A 231 7.71 -10.92 -10.03
CA SER A 231 6.92 -10.34 -8.94
C SER A 231 7.76 -9.41 -8.05
N LEU A 232 7.12 -8.50 -7.34
CA LEU A 232 7.80 -7.61 -6.40
C LEU A 232 7.40 -7.91 -4.95
N THR A 233 8.39 -7.92 -4.07
CA THR A 233 8.20 -7.75 -2.62
C THR A 233 8.88 -6.46 -2.20
N ILE A 234 8.15 -5.57 -1.52
CA ILE A 234 8.67 -4.30 -1.04
C ILE A 234 8.51 -4.24 0.48
N ILE A 235 9.62 -4.11 1.19
CA ILE A 235 9.64 -3.96 2.64
C ILE A 235 9.73 -2.46 2.93
N ASP A 236 8.64 -1.89 3.43
CA ASP A 236 8.57 -0.51 3.90
C ASP A 236 8.95 -0.45 5.38
N THR A 237 9.90 0.41 5.72
CA THR A 237 10.26 0.68 7.11
C THR A 237 9.69 2.02 7.58
N PRO A 238 9.39 2.18 8.87
CA PRO A 238 9.13 3.49 9.44
C PRO A 238 10.21 4.52 9.08
N GLY A 239 9.80 5.78 8.95
CA GLY A 239 10.74 6.87 8.78
C GLY A 239 11.59 7.04 10.04
N TYR A 240 12.90 6.90 9.89
CA TYR A 240 13.80 7.34 10.94
C TYR A 240 13.86 8.87 10.98
N GLY A 241 14.32 9.44 12.09
CA GLY A 241 14.23 10.89 12.29
C GLY A 241 12.99 11.32 13.06
N ASP A 242 12.00 10.44 13.24
CA ASP A 242 10.79 10.74 14.01
C ASP A 242 11.11 10.98 15.51
N THR A 243 10.22 11.70 16.18
CA THR A 243 10.27 12.13 17.59
C THR A 243 10.29 10.99 18.62
N ARG A 244 10.22 9.73 18.16
CA ARG A 244 10.08 8.51 18.98
C ARG A 244 11.38 7.99 19.62
N GLY A 245 12.54 8.54 19.25
CA GLY A 245 13.84 8.22 19.87
C GLY A 245 14.48 6.88 19.47
N GLN A 246 15.67 6.58 20.03
CA GLN A 246 16.50 5.41 19.68
C GLN A 246 15.81 4.06 19.96
N ASN A 247 15.01 3.96 21.02
CA ASN A 247 14.28 2.73 21.36
C ASN A 247 13.33 2.26 20.24
N HIS A 248 12.86 3.16 19.37
CA HIS A 248 12.02 2.80 18.24
C HIS A 248 12.83 2.19 17.10
N ASP A 249 14.05 2.67 16.88
CA ASP A 249 14.94 2.17 15.83
C ASP A 249 15.41 0.73 16.16
N ASP A 250 15.61 0.41 17.44
CA ASP A 250 15.88 -0.96 17.90
C ASP A 250 14.70 -1.91 17.66
N ILE A 251 13.46 -1.45 17.90
CA ILE A 251 12.25 -2.23 17.61
C ILE A 251 12.18 -2.53 16.11
N VAL A 252 12.39 -1.53 15.24
CA VAL A 252 12.38 -1.73 13.78
C VAL A 252 13.46 -2.74 13.36
N SER A 253 14.64 -2.68 13.96
CA SER A 253 15.72 -3.65 13.70
C SER A 253 15.31 -5.07 14.10
N GLN A 254 14.66 -5.24 15.26
CA GLN A 254 14.13 -6.53 15.69
C GLN A 254 13.00 -7.03 14.77
N ARG A 255 12.10 -6.15 14.32
CA ARG A 255 11.05 -6.53 13.34
C ARG A 255 11.64 -7.05 12.04
N LEU A 256 12.69 -6.41 11.53
CA LEU A 256 13.39 -6.87 10.34
C LEU A 256 14.12 -8.20 10.59
N LEU A 257 14.69 -8.39 11.78
CA LEU A 257 15.26 -9.67 12.19
C LEU A 257 14.20 -10.78 12.17
N ASP A 258 13.05 -10.56 12.82
CA ASP A 258 11.93 -11.51 12.81
C ASP A 258 11.50 -11.85 11.37
N LEU A 259 11.41 -10.83 10.51
CA LEU A 259 11.04 -11.00 9.10
C LEU A 259 12.00 -11.91 8.34
N PHE A 260 13.30 -11.77 8.58
CA PHE A 260 14.32 -12.53 7.87
C PHE A 260 14.56 -13.92 8.49
N GLN A 261 14.23 -14.12 9.77
CA GLN A 261 14.37 -15.41 10.46
C GLN A 261 13.12 -16.29 10.35
N SER A 262 11.94 -15.70 10.12
CA SER A 262 10.69 -16.44 10.06
C SER A 262 10.67 -17.39 8.87
N LYS A 263 10.16 -18.62 9.06
CA LYS A 263 10.06 -19.62 7.98
C LYS A 263 9.25 -19.13 6.79
N ASP A 264 8.17 -18.42 7.08
CA ASP A 264 7.29 -17.81 6.08
C ASP A 264 7.73 -16.37 5.71
N GLY A 265 8.92 -15.96 6.18
CA GLY A 265 9.51 -14.64 6.03
C GLY A 265 10.17 -14.38 4.67
N VAL A 266 11.11 -13.43 4.67
CA VAL A 266 11.84 -13.01 3.46
C VAL A 266 13.30 -13.44 3.55
N HIS A 267 13.72 -14.32 2.65
CA HIS A 267 15.05 -14.95 2.72
C HIS A 267 16.09 -14.35 1.77
N GLU A 268 15.66 -13.45 0.88
CA GLU A 268 16.53 -12.81 -0.11
C GLU A 268 16.17 -11.34 -0.31
N ILE A 269 17.20 -10.49 -0.44
CA ILE A 269 17.07 -9.07 -0.78
C ILE A 269 17.83 -8.77 -2.07
N ASN A 270 17.17 -8.15 -3.05
CA ASN A 270 17.81 -7.75 -4.30
C ASN A 270 18.34 -6.32 -4.25
N ALA A 271 17.65 -5.42 -3.54
CA ALA A 271 18.12 -4.05 -3.34
C ALA A 271 17.73 -3.50 -1.97
N VAL A 272 18.60 -2.65 -1.44
CA VAL A 272 18.27 -1.74 -0.35
C VAL A 272 18.24 -0.33 -0.92
N GLY A 273 17.06 0.27 -0.96
CA GLY A 273 16.83 1.61 -1.46
C GLY A 273 16.96 2.64 -0.36
N LEU A 274 18.03 3.43 -0.41
CA LEU A 274 18.19 4.63 0.42
C LEU A 274 17.36 5.76 -0.17
N VAL A 275 16.20 6.04 0.43
CA VAL A 275 15.25 7.04 -0.07
C VAL A 275 15.61 8.43 0.45
N LEU A 276 15.93 9.35 -0.47
CA LEU A 276 16.44 10.69 -0.18
C LEU A 276 15.72 11.73 -1.03
N LYS A 277 15.47 12.93 -0.48
CA LYS A 277 14.88 14.03 -1.28
C LYS A 277 15.93 14.65 -2.19
N ALA A 278 15.55 15.17 -3.35
CA ALA A 278 16.50 15.87 -4.22
C ALA A 278 17.03 17.19 -3.61
N SER A 279 16.20 17.90 -2.82
CA SER A 279 16.48 19.24 -2.29
C SER A 279 17.13 19.26 -0.92
N GLU A 280 16.69 18.39 0.00
CA GLU A 280 17.00 18.47 1.43
C GLU A 280 17.36 17.11 1.99
N ASN A 281 18.63 16.93 2.35
CA ASN A 281 19.04 15.80 3.19
C ASN A 281 20.06 16.30 4.19
N ARG A 282 19.71 16.28 5.47
CA ARG A 282 20.68 16.43 6.55
C ARG A 282 21.13 15.03 6.92
N LEU A 283 22.11 14.48 6.22
CA LEU A 283 22.66 13.19 6.61
C LEU A 283 23.54 13.41 7.84
N ASN A 284 22.97 13.11 9.00
CA ASN A 284 23.62 13.18 10.31
C ASN A 284 24.02 11.78 10.77
N ASP A 285 24.71 11.66 11.91
CA ASP A 285 25.11 10.38 12.53
C ASP A 285 23.99 9.33 12.60
N ARG A 286 22.73 9.77 12.61
CA ARG A 286 21.53 8.92 12.60
C ARG A 286 21.39 8.05 11.35
N LEU A 287 21.71 8.54 10.15
CA LEU A 287 21.63 7.69 8.96
C LEU A 287 22.72 6.62 8.96
N ARG A 288 23.94 6.98 9.38
CA ARG A 288 25.02 6.02 9.57
C ARG A 288 24.63 4.96 10.59
N TYR A 289 24.08 5.37 11.74
CA TYR A 289 23.57 4.45 12.75
C TYR A 289 22.52 3.48 12.17
N ILE A 290 21.66 3.93 11.27
CA ILE A 290 20.64 3.07 10.66
C ILE A 290 21.23 2.11 9.66
N PHE A 291 22.20 2.54 8.86
CA PHE A 291 22.92 1.58 8.04
C PHE A 291 23.65 0.56 8.90
N ASP A 292 24.34 0.99 9.95
CA ASP A 292 25.13 0.10 10.82
C ASP A 292 24.26 -0.83 11.69
N SER A 293 23.05 -0.40 12.05
CA SER A 293 22.14 -1.09 12.99
C SER A 293 20.93 -1.77 12.33
N VAL A 294 20.51 -1.33 11.16
CA VAL A 294 19.28 -1.77 10.46
C VAL A 294 19.56 -2.41 9.11
N VAL A 295 20.71 -2.17 8.48
CA VAL A 295 21.01 -2.69 7.13
C VAL A 295 22.22 -3.63 7.13
N TYR A 296 23.35 -3.15 7.64
CA TYR A 296 24.63 -3.86 7.67
C TYR A 296 24.65 -5.12 8.55
N PRO A 297 23.86 -5.23 9.65
CA PRO A 297 23.77 -6.49 10.37
C PRO A 297 23.23 -7.62 9.49
N PHE A 298 22.53 -7.28 8.41
CA PHE A 298 21.75 -8.22 7.61
C PHE A 298 22.46 -8.78 6.37
N GLY A 299 23.75 -8.51 6.20
CA GLY A 299 24.57 -9.18 5.19
C GLY A 299 26.00 -8.66 5.08
N LYS A 300 26.98 -9.56 5.20
CA LYS A 300 28.33 -9.29 4.68
C LYS A 300 28.18 -9.06 3.17
N ASP A 301 28.73 -7.96 2.66
CA ASP A 301 28.71 -7.62 1.22
C ASP A 301 27.40 -7.10 0.60
N MET A 302 26.49 -6.52 1.41
CA MET A 302 25.32 -5.78 0.90
C MET A 302 25.65 -4.53 0.08
N GLU A 303 26.91 -4.09 0.05
CA GLU A 303 27.35 -2.85 -0.60
C GLU A 303 26.87 -2.76 -2.06
N LYS A 304 26.95 -3.86 -2.83
CA LYS A 304 26.53 -3.89 -4.24
C LYS A 304 25.01 -3.81 -4.44
N ASN A 305 24.23 -4.03 -3.39
CA ASN A 305 22.77 -4.05 -3.41
C ASN A 305 22.17 -2.73 -2.86
N ILE A 306 22.97 -1.91 -2.18
CA ILE A 306 22.53 -0.62 -1.64
C ILE A 306 22.64 0.44 -2.73
N VAL A 307 21.53 1.14 -3.00
CA VAL A 307 21.42 2.20 -4.02
C VAL A 307 20.63 3.40 -3.50
N ALA A 308 20.86 4.59 -4.04
CA ALA A 308 20.11 5.78 -3.68
C ALA A 308 18.86 5.96 -4.56
N LEU A 309 17.70 6.13 -3.95
CA LEU A 309 16.42 6.39 -4.60
C LEU A 309 16.02 7.84 -4.33
N ILE A 310 16.22 8.71 -5.32
CA ILE A 310 16.10 10.15 -5.14
C ILE A 310 14.70 10.63 -5.52
N THR A 311 13.90 10.97 -4.53
CA THR A 311 12.53 11.47 -4.65
C THR A 311 12.48 12.99 -4.80
N HIS A 312 11.31 13.53 -5.17
CA HIS A 312 11.10 14.95 -5.46
C HIS A 312 12.09 15.51 -6.50
N SER A 313 12.55 14.64 -7.41
CA SER A 313 13.55 15.00 -8.40
C SER A 313 12.96 15.82 -9.53
N ASN A 314 13.71 16.81 -10.00
CA ASN A 314 13.42 17.55 -11.24
C ASN A 314 14.13 16.96 -12.47
N GLY A 315 14.68 15.74 -12.33
CA GLY A 315 15.43 15.04 -13.38
C GLY A 315 16.88 15.49 -13.54
N ARG A 316 17.38 16.42 -12.72
CA ARG A 316 18.79 16.83 -12.74
C ARG A 316 19.63 15.98 -11.78
N THR A 317 20.94 15.98 -12.00
CA THR A 317 21.89 15.31 -11.12
C THR A 317 21.71 15.81 -9.67
N PRO A 318 21.46 14.90 -8.71
CA PRO A 318 21.07 15.28 -7.37
C PRO A 318 22.30 15.46 -6.49
N LYS A 319 22.99 16.60 -6.63
CA LYS A 319 24.29 16.84 -5.98
C LYS A 319 24.22 16.75 -4.45
N ASN A 320 23.19 17.34 -3.85
CA ASN A 320 23.03 17.40 -2.38
C ASN A 320 22.93 16.01 -1.74
N PRO A 321 21.98 15.13 -2.12
CA PRO A 321 21.91 13.79 -1.55
C PRO A 321 23.18 12.98 -1.81
N LEU A 322 23.78 13.06 -3.01
CA LEU A 322 24.99 12.30 -3.32
C LEU A 322 26.19 12.74 -2.45
N GLN A 323 26.38 14.04 -2.26
CA GLN A 323 27.40 14.55 -1.34
C GLN A 323 27.15 14.09 0.09
N ALA A 324 25.90 14.05 0.51
CA ALA A 324 25.55 13.66 1.86
C ALA A 324 25.79 12.15 2.08
N VAL A 325 25.51 11.29 1.09
CA VAL A 325 25.85 9.86 1.12
C VAL A 325 27.35 9.64 1.28
N GLU A 326 28.17 10.39 0.53
CA GLU A 326 29.63 10.34 0.63
C GLU A 326 30.13 10.85 1.98
N ALA A 327 29.59 11.96 2.49
CA ALA A 327 29.97 12.53 3.78
C ALA A 327 29.65 11.58 4.95
N ALA A 328 28.56 10.82 4.85
CA ALA A 328 28.17 9.81 5.82
C ALA A 328 28.97 8.50 5.68
N MET A 329 29.85 8.39 4.68
CA MET A 329 30.66 7.20 4.38
C MET A 329 29.83 5.91 4.20
N ILE A 330 28.62 6.04 3.64
CA ILE A 330 27.74 4.89 3.41
C ILE A 330 28.30 4.03 2.29
N LYS A 331 28.56 2.75 2.60
CA LYS A 331 28.96 1.75 1.61
C LYS A 331 27.76 1.40 0.74
N CYS A 332 27.83 1.76 -0.54
CA CYS A 332 26.78 1.52 -1.51
C CYS A 332 27.36 1.23 -2.89
N ALA A 333 26.51 0.74 -3.80
CA ALA A 333 26.92 0.37 -5.13
C ALA A 333 27.49 1.60 -5.86
N ARG A 334 28.61 1.42 -6.55
CA ARG A 334 29.28 2.50 -7.30
C ARG A 334 29.21 2.25 -8.80
N ASN A 335 29.00 3.32 -9.55
CA ASN A 335 29.04 3.30 -11.01
C ASN A 335 30.47 3.42 -11.54
N GLU A 336 30.65 3.41 -12.86
CA GLU A 336 31.96 3.53 -13.53
C GLU A 336 32.71 4.83 -13.21
N LYS A 337 31.99 5.88 -12.78
CA LYS A 337 32.57 7.16 -12.34
C LYS A 337 32.88 7.17 -10.84
N ASN A 338 32.81 6.01 -10.18
CA ASN A 338 32.97 5.83 -8.75
C ASN A 338 31.95 6.64 -7.91
N GLN A 339 30.79 6.98 -8.47
CA GLN A 339 29.72 7.68 -7.75
C GLN A 339 28.67 6.68 -7.23
N PRO A 340 27.95 6.99 -6.14
CA PRO A 340 26.82 6.18 -5.70
C PRO A 340 25.82 5.96 -6.84
N VAL A 341 25.45 4.71 -7.08
CA VAL A 341 24.39 4.33 -8.01
C VAL A 341 23.09 4.92 -7.48
N HIS A 342 22.40 5.67 -8.34
CA HIS A 342 21.19 6.38 -7.95
C HIS A 342 20.17 6.40 -9.09
N PHE A 343 18.90 6.49 -8.70
CA PHE A 343 17.76 6.57 -9.61
C PHE A 343 16.86 7.74 -9.20
N LEU A 344 16.23 8.38 -10.18
CA LEU A 344 15.48 9.62 -9.97
C LEU A 344 13.98 9.36 -10.08
N PHE A 345 13.22 9.89 -9.12
CA PHE A 345 11.77 9.80 -9.09
C PHE A 345 11.21 11.18 -8.77
N ASN A 346 10.18 11.55 -9.53
CA ASN A 346 9.30 12.64 -9.16
C ASN A 346 8.10 12.07 -8.38
N ASN A 347 7.47 12.86 -7.50
CA ASN A 347 6.45 12.39 -6.57
C ASN A 347 5.06 13.01 -6.87
N ARG A 348 4.79 13.35 -8.14
CA ARG A 348 3.61 14.12 -8.56
C ARG A 348 2.70 13.37 -9.55
N GLN A 349 2.82 12.05 -9.66
CA GLN A 349 2.11 11.26 -10.69
C GLN A 349 0.59 11.17 -10.46
N ASP A 350 0.15 11.34 -9.21
CA ASP A 350 -1.25 11.31 -8.81
C ASP A 350 -1.93 12.70 -8.85
N GLU A 351 -1.16 13.75 -9.11
CA GLU A 351 -1.70 15.11 -9.17
C GLU A 351 -2.66 15.31 -10.33
N GLY A 352 -3.68 16.15 -10.08
CA GLY A 352 -4.68 16.51 -11.07
C GLY A 352 -4.05 17.18 -12.29
N ARG A 353 -4.29 16.62 -13.48
CA ARG A 353 -3.80 17.06 -14.79
C ARG A 353 -4.62 18.20 -15.38
N THR A 354 -5.33 18.97 -14.54
CA THR A 354 -6.13 20.12 -14.96
C THR A 354 -5.27 21.33 -15.30
N GLU A 355 -4.12 21.47 -14.63
CA GLU A 355 -3.15 22.56 -14.80
C GLU A 355 -1.73 21.96 -14.89
N ASP A 356 -0.74 22.78 -15.29
CA ASP A 356 0.68 22.40 -15.31
C ASP A 356 1.02 21.09 -16.06
N ILE A 357 0.21 20.69 -17.05
CA ILE A 357 0.33 19.42 -17.77
C ILE A 357 1.74 19.18 -18.32
N LYS A 358 2.42 20.22 -18.80
CA LYS A 358 3.79 20.11 -19.32
C LYS A 358 4.78 19.71 -18.23
N ASP A 359 4.63 20.28 -17.03
CA ASP A 359 5.50 19.96 -15.89
C ASP A 359 5.17 18.59 -15.32
N LEU A 360 3.88 18.23 -15.25
CA LEU A 360 3.44 16.89 -14.82
C LEU A 360 3.93 15.80 -15.80
N LYS A 361 3.90 16.03 -17.11
CA LYS A 361 4.49 15.11 -18.10
C LYS A 361 5.99 14.93 -17.91
N ARG A 362 6.71 16.01 -17.55
CA ARG A 362 8.14 15.94 -17.25
C ARG A 362 8.42 15.18 -15.97
N ALA A 363 7.58 15.37 -14.95
CA ALA A 363 7.61 14.63 -13.70
C ALA A 363 7.42 13.13 -13.95
N ASP A 364 6.39 12.75 -14.71
CA ASP A 364 6.14 11.37 -15.12
C ASP A 364 7.33 10.76 -15.87
N ALA A 365 7.83 11.44 -16.91
CA ALA A 365 8.98 10.99 -17.68
C ALA A 365 10.23 10.77 -16.81
N THR A 366 10.44 11.62 -15.79
CA THR A 366 11.55 11.46 -14.84
C THR A 366 11.41 10.16 -14.05
N THR A 367 10.23 9.87 -13.51
CA THR A 367 9.96 8.63 -12.77
C THR A 367 10.04 7.41 -13.67
N THR A 368 9.47 7.46 -14.87
CA THR A 368 9.49 6.36 -15.84
C THR A 368 10.92 5.98 -16.21
N GLU A 369 11.79 6.94 -16.52
CA GLU A 369 13.21 6.68 -16.77
C GLU A 369 13.90 6.10 -15.53
N GLY A 370 13.62 6.65 -14.34
CA GLY A 370 14.12 6.12 -13.07
C GLY A 370 13.73 4.66 -12.83
N MET A 371 12.47 4.29 -13.09
CA MET A 371 11.96 2.92 -12.97
C MET A 371 12.63 1.97 -13.95
N ILE A 372 12.79 2.38 -15.22
CA ILE A 372 13.49 1.58 -16.24
C ILE A 372 14.92 1.28 -15.80
N GLN A 373 15.64 2.30 -15.31
CA GLN A 373 17.02 2.13 -14.85
C GLN A 373 17.10 1.27 -13.57
N PHE A 374 16.23 1.51 -12.61
CA PHE A 374 16.21 0.79 -11.34
C PHE A 374 15.84 -0.69 -11.53
N THR A 375 14.88 -0.99 -12.39
CA THR A 375 14.45 -2.38 -12.64
C THR A 375 15.50 -3.16 -13.44
N LYS A 376 16.19 -2.51 -14.40
CA LYS A 376 17.39 -3.07 -15.03
C LYS A 376 18.50 -3.39 -14.01
N PHE A 377 18.64 -2.56 -12.98
CA PHE A 377 19.55 -2.86 -11.87
C PHE A 377 19.08 -4.10 -11.10
N LEU A 378 17.80 -4.17 -10.70
CA LEU A 378 17.24 -5.34 -9.99
C LEU A 378 17.39 -6.66 -10.76
N GLU A 379 17.30 -6.62 -12.09
CA GLU A 379 17.50 -7.79 -12.95
C GLU A 379 18.95 -8.31 -12.92
N LYS A 380 19.91 -7.40 -12.96
CA LYS A 380 21.35 -7.72 -13.02
C LYS A 380 21.96 -8.05 -11.67
N THR A 381 21.41 -7.48 -10.60
CA THR A 381 21.95 -7.61 -9.26
C THR A 381 21.59 -8.97 -8.66
N ALA A 382 22.62 -9.69 -8.20
CA ALA A 382 22.45 -10.95 -7.47
C ALA A 382 21.75 -10.69 -6.13
N PRO A 383 20.79 -11.53 -5.72
CA PRO A 383 20.19 -11.44 -4.39
C PRO A 383 21.24 -11.69 -3.30
N GLN A 384 21.08 -11.01 -2.17
CA GLN A 384 21.76 -11.36 -0.93
C GLN A 384 20.87 -12.30 -0.13
N ASN A 385 21.43 -13.42 0.29
CA ASN A 385 20.75 -14.41 1.13
C ASN A 385 20.82 -13.96 2.59
N MET A 386 19.70 -14.08 3.31
CA MET A 386 19.55 -13.61 4.68
C MET A 386 19.83 -14.69 5.75
N GLU A 387 20.11 -15.95 5.35
CA GLU A 387 20.47 -17.05 6.25
C GLU A 387 21.94 -16.97 6.72
N GLU A 388 22.90 -16.64 5.84
CA GLU A 388 24.33 -16.45 6.21
C GLU A 388 24.52 -15.31 7.23
N THR A 389 23.51 -14.46 7.34
CA THR A 389 23.37 -13.32 8.24
C THR A 389 22.93 -13.72 9.66
N MET A 390 22.33 -14.90 9.83
CA MET A 390 21.85 -15.38 11.14
C MET A 390 22.99 -15.56 12.15
N ASP A 391 24.18 -15.96 11.70
CA ASP A 391 25.35 -16.16 12.57
C ASP A 391 25.84 -14.84 13.18
N VAL A 392 25.91 -13.78 12.36
CA VAL A 392 26.39 -12.44 12.78
C VAL A 392 25.44 -11.78 13.77
N LEU A 393 24.13 -11.92 13.55
CA LEU A 393 23.10 -11.36 14.43
C LEU A 393 22.98 -12.15 15.74
N THR A 394 23.12 -13.48 15.70
CA THR A 394 23.17 -14.32 16.90
C THR A 394 24.36 -13.95 17.78
N GLU A 395 25.55 -13.77 17.21
CA GLU A 395 26.75 -13.30 17.94
C GLU A 395 26.54 -11.94 18.61
N ARG A 396 25.90 -10.98 17.92
CA ARG A 396 25.61 -9.65 18.48
C ARG A 396 24.58 -9.69 19.60
N THR A 397 23.52 -10.50 19.47
CA THR A 397 22.53 -10.68 20.54
C THR A 397 23.20 -11.26 21.79
N ILE A 398 24.06 -12.27 21.63
CA ILE A 398 24.85 -12.84 22.72
C ILE A 398 25.74 -11.77 23.37
N LEU A 399 26.46 -10.98 22.59
CA LEU A 399 27.30 -9.88 23.08
C LEU A 399 26.52 -8.83 23.87
N THR A 400 25.36 -8.40 23.36
CA THR A 400 24.49 -7.43 24.05
C THR A 400 23.98 -7.98 25.37
N THR A 401 23.52 -9.25 25.40
CA THR A 401 23.10 -9.92 26.64
C THR A 401 24.28 -10.06 27.62
N CYS A 402 25.49 -10.37 27.14
CA CYS A 402 26.69 -10.40 27.99
C CYS A 402 27.02 -9.03 28.60
N ILE A 403 26.91 -7.94 27.83
CA ILE A 403 27.17 -6.58 28.31
C ILE A 403 26.13 -6.16 29.35
N GLN A 404 24.85 -6.40 29.11
CA GLN A 404 23.77 -6.11 30.06
C GLN A 404 23.97 -6.88 31.38
N ASN A 405 24.26 -8.18 31.30
CA ASN A 405 24.56 -9.01 32.47
C ASN A 405 25.80 -8.56 33.25
N LEU A 406 26.77 -7.92 32.59
CA LEU A 406 27.95 -7.33 33.25
C LEU A 406 27.62 -5.99 33.91
N GLN A 407 26.77 -5.17 33.29
CA GLN A 407 26.31 -3.90 33.86
C GLN A 407 25.41 -4.08 35.08
N GLU A 408 24.61 -5.15 35.13
CA GLU A 408 23.79 -5.49 36.32
C GLU A 408 24.61 -6.02 37.52
N LYS A 409 25.89 -6.36 37.29
CA LYS A 409 26.80 -6.90 38.31
C LYS A 409 27.75 -5.85 38.92
N ILE A 410 27.67 -4.60 38.47
CA ILE A 410 28.41 -3.44 39.00
C ILE A 410 27.40 -2.57 39.76
#